data_AF-A0A9X7GAK7-F1
#
_entry.id   AF-A0A9X7GAK7-F1
#
_cell.length_a   1.000
_cell.length_b   1.000
_cell.length_c   1.000
_cell.angle_alpha   90.00
_cell.angle_beta   90.00
_cell.angle_gamma   90.00
#
_symmetry.space_group_name_H-M   'P 1'
#
loop_
_entity.id
_entity.type
_entity.pdbx_description
1 polymer ?
#
loop_
_entity_poly.entity_id
_entity_poly.type
_entity_poly.pdbx_seq_one_letter_code
_entity_poly.pdbx_strand_id
1 'polypeptide(L)' 'RIVNATVRRNPSGRYFVSLLVETEVQELPKTSSYIGIDVGLKDFAILSDGTHYENPKFFRSLEDKLAKA' A
#
# COMPACT_ATOMS: atom_id res chain seq x y z
N ARG A 1 -17.11 -14.69 1.82
CA ARG A 1 -18.52 -14.22 1.91
C ARG A 1 -18.56 -12.71 1.73
N ILE A 2 -19.49 -12.13 0.96
CA ILE A 2 -19.63 -10.66 0.92
C ILE A 2 -20.30 -10.19 2.22
N VAL A 3 -19.67 -9.25 2.91
CA VAL A 3 -20.16 -8.65 4.15
C VAL A 3 -20.90 -7.35 3.85
N ASN A 4 -20.35 -6.52 2.98
CA ASN A 4 -20.93 -5.22 2.61
C ASN A 4 -20.54 -4.86 1.16
N ALA A 5 -21.43 -4.16 0.46
CA ALA A 5 -21.14 -3.51 -0.81
C ALA A 5 -21.55 -2.03 -0.74
N THR A 6 -20.57 -1.12 -0.84
CA THR A 6 -20.82 0.32 -0.90
C THR A 6 -20.79 0.77 -2.35
N VAL A 7 -21.92 1.29 -2.84
CA VAL A 7 -22.01 1.89 -4.18
C VAL A 7 -21.90 3.40 -4.07
N ARG A 8 -20.98 4.01 -4.83
CA ARG A 8 -20.82 5.47 -4.89
C ARG A 8 -20.81 5.95 -6.33
N ARG A 9 -21.61 6.99 -6.61
CA ARG A 9 -21.49 7.79 -7.84
C ARG A 9 -20.74 9.08 -7.52
N ASN A 10 -19.74 9.42 -8.33
CA ASN A 10 -19.05 10.71 -8.22
C ASN A 10 -19.69 11.77 -9.15
N PRO A 11 -19.38 13.06 -8.99
CA PRO A 11 -19.89 14.13 -9.86
C PRO A 11 -19.53 13.97 -11.35
N SER A 12 -18.47 13.23 -11.68
CA SER A 12 -18.14 12.87 -13.08
C SER A 12 -19.09 11.82 -13.69
N GLY A 13 -20.12 11.39 -12.95
CA GLY A 13 -21.11 10.41 -13.39
C GLY A 13 -20.66 8.95 -13.27
N ARG A 14 -19.40 8.70 -12.87
CA ARG A 14 -18.83 7.36 -12.72
C ARG A 14 -19.30 6.69 -11.43
N TYR A 15 -19.61 5.41 -11.53
CA TYR A 15 -19.98 4.56 -10.40
C TYR A 15 -18.80 3.68 -9.97
N PHE A 16 -18.67 3.50 -8.66
CA PHE A 16 -17.70 2.61 -8.03
C PHE A 16 -18.42 1.73 -7.02
N VAL A 17 -17.96 0.48 -6.90
CA VAL A 17 -18.44 -0.46 -5.89
C VAL A 17 -17.26 -0.92 -5.06
N SER A 18 -17.34 -0.75 -3.74
CA SER A 18 -16.37 -1.28 -2.79
C SER A 18 -16.99 -2.48 -2.08
N LEU A 19 -16.36 -3.65 -2.22
CA LEU A 19 -16.81 -4.89 -1.59
C LEU A 19 -15.96 -5.18 -0.36
N LEU A 20 -16.60 -5.27 0.80
CA LEU A 20 -16.01 -5.85 1.99
C LEU A 20 -16.35 -7.34 2.00
N VAL A 21 -15.32 -8.18 1.98
CA VAL A 21 -15.49 -9.64 1.93
C VAL A 21 -14.73 -10.29 3.07
N GLU A 22 -15.33 -11.33 3.63
CA GLU A 22 -14.60 -12.32 4.41
C GLU A 22 -13.87 -13.25 3.46
N THR A 23 -12.57 -13.37 3.71
CA THR A 23 -11.69 -14.35 3.09
C THR A 23 -10.98 -15.12 4.20
N GLU A 24 -10.77 -16.39 3.97
CA GLU A 24 -9.83 -17.16 4.79
C GLU A 24 -8.41 -16.74 4.38
N VAL A 25 -7.57 -16.45 5.37
CA VAL A 25 -6.14 -16.25 5.18
C VAL A 25 -5.46 -17.49 5.70
N GLN A 26 -4.83 -18.25 4.80
CA GLN A 26 -4.07 -19.42 5.22
C GLN A 26 -2.80 -18.95 5.92
N GLU A 27 -2.69 -19.24 7.21
CA GLU A 27 -1.46 -18.98 7.95
C GLU A 27 -0.33 -19.86 7.42
N LEU A 28 0.79 -19.25 7.07
CA LEU A 28 2.02 -19.96 6.74
C LEU A 28 2.72 -20.39 8.03
N PRO A 29 3.46 -21.51 8.03
CA PRO A 29 4.27 -21.93 9.17
C PRO A 29 5.24 -20.81 9.59
N LYS A 30 5.36 -20.59 10.90
CA LYS A 30 6.33 -19.63 11.45
C LYS A 30 7.75 -20.09 11.11
N THR A 31 8.58 -19.17 10.64
CA THR A 31 9.97 -19.43 10.28
C THR A 31 10.93 -19.34 11.46
N SER A 32 10.47 -18.85 12.62
CA SER A 32 11.29 -18.54 13.81
C SER A 32 12.44 -17.56 13.55
N SER A 33 12.40 -16.85 12.42
CA SER A 33 13.33 -15.79 12.04
C SER A 33 12.73 -14.42 12.38
N TYR A 34 13.60 -13.44 12.64
CA TYR A 34 13.22 -12.08 12.97
C TYR A 34 14.07 -11.10 12.16
N ILE A 35 13.45 -10.05 11.65
CA ILE A 35 14.13 -8.92 11.02
C ILE A 35 13.52 -7.63 11.56
N GLY A 36 14.36 -6.70 11.99
CA GLY A 36 13.93 -5.34 12.31
C GLY A 36 13.74 -4.55 11.03
N ILE A 37 12.71 -3.70 10.99
CA ILE A 37 12.43 -2.81 9.85
C ILE A 37 12.36 -1.39 10.38
N ASP A 38 13.28 -0.53 9.94
CA ASP A 38 13.24 0.91 10.16
C ASP A 38 12.78 1.60 8.87
N VAL A 39 11.81 2.51 8.95
CA VAL A 39 11.18 3.15 7.77
C VAL A 39 11.43 4.66 7.79
N GLY A 40 11.76 5.24 6.63
CA GLY A 40 12.21 6.62 6.57
C GLY A 40 11.90 7.38 5.29
N LEU A 41 12.25 8.67 5.29
CA LEU A 41 12.10 9.54 4.12
C LEU A 41 13.28 9.42 3.15
N LYS A 42 14.48 9.07 3.65
CA LYS A 42 15.69 8.89 2.85
C LYS A 42 15.67 7.53 2.15
N ASP A 43 15.54 6.48 2.94
CA ASP A 43 15.39 5.09 2.53
C ASP A 43 13.96 4.65 2.88
N PHE A 44 13.28 3.91 2.00
CA PHE A 44 11.93 3.42 2.26
C PHE A 44 11.90 2.49 3.46
N ALA A 45 12.84 1.53 3.48
CA ALA A 45 13.01 0.59 4.57
C ALA A 45 14.49 0.17 4.69
N ILE A 46 14.98 0.08 5.92
CA ILE A 46 16.28 -0.50 6.27
C ILE A 46 16.01 -1.71 7.14
N LEU A 47 16.54 -2.85 6.74
CA LEU A 47 16.45 -4.10 7.50
C LEU A 47 17.61 -4.21 8.49
N SER A 48 17.39 -4.92 9.60
CA SER A 48 18.44 -5.14 10.60
C SER A 48 19.63 -5.97 10.10
N ASP A 49 19.53 -6.61 8.92
CA ASP A 49 20.63 -7.29 8.24
C ASP A 49 21.47 -6.35 7.36
N GLY A 50 21.13 -5.05 7.31
CA GLY A 50 21.81 -4.05 6.49
C GLY A 50 21.29 -3.95 5.07
N THR A 51 20.18 -4.61 4.72
CA THR A 51 19.52 -4.42 3.43
C THR A 51 18.79 -3.07 3.38
N HIS A 52 18.99 -2.31 2.31
CA HIS A 52 18.31 -1.04 2.07
C HIS A 52 17.32 -1.14 0.90
N TYR A 53 16.11 -0.65 1.12
CA TYR A 53 15.12 -0.39 0.09
C TYR A 53 15.05 1.11 -0.15
N GLU A 54 15.38 1.55 -1.37
CA GLU A 54 15.34 2.96 -1.72
C GLU A 54 13.91 3.51 -1.66
N ASN A 55 13.78 4.80 -1.36
CA ASN A 55 12.49 5.49 -1.43
C ASN A 55 12.14 5.88 -2.87
N PRO A 56 11.17 5.21 -3.52
CA PRO A 56 10.66 5.69 -4.79
C PRO A 56 9.90 7.00 -4.52
N LYS A 57 10.52 8.13 -4.90
CA LYS A 57 10.02 9.50 -4.64
C LYS A 57 8.79 9.85 -5.49
N PHE A 58 7.75 9.03 -5.42
CA PHE A 58 6.52 9.15 -6.20
C PHE A 58 5.82 10.47 -5.95
N PHE A 59 5.78 10.94 -4.70
CA PHE A 59 5.17 12.23 -4.37
C PHE A 59 5.79 13.36 -5.18
N ARG A 60 7.12 13.54 -5.13
CA ARG A 60 7.81 14.59 -5.89
C ARG A 60 7.62 14.42 -7.40
N SER A 61 7.72 13.17 -7.88
CA SER A 61 7.55 12.86 -9.31
C SER A 61 6.14 13.19 -9.82
N LEU A 62 5.11 13.01 -8.98
CA LEU A 62 3.73 13.33 -9.31
C LEU A 62 3.42 14.82 -9.11
N GLU A 63 4.03 15.46 -8.12
CA GLU A 63 3.97 16.90 -7.89
C GLU A 63 4.53 17.68 -9.09
N ASP A 64 5.71 17.30 -9.59
CA ASP A 64 6.31 17.90 -10.78
C ASP A 64 5.46 17.73 -12.05
N LYS A 65 4.75 16.59 -12.16
CA LYS A 65 3.82 16.35 -13.27
C LYS A 65 2.57 17.20 -13.14
N LEU A 66 2.04 17.33 -11.92
CA LEU A 66 0.85 18.13 -11.65
C LEU A 66 1.11 19.62 -11.89
N ALA A 67 2.29 20.14 -11.53
CA ALA A 67 2.67 21.53 -11.77
C ALA A 67 2.74 21.91 -13.27
N LYS A 68 2.80 20.91 -14.17
CA LYS A 68 2.86 21.09 -15.63
C LYS A 68 1.52 20.82 -16.33
N ALA A 69 0.48 20.44 -15.57
CA ALA A 69 -0.86 20.17 -16.09
C ALA A 69 -1.72 21.43 -16.09
#